data_AF-A0A496XZA5-F1
#
_entry.id   AF-A0A496XZA5-F1
#
_cell.length_a   1.000
_cell.length_b   1.000
_cell.length_c   1.000
_cell.angle_alpha   90.00
_cell.angle_beta   90.00
_cell.angle_gamma   90.00
#
_symmetry.space_group_name_H-M   'P 1'
#
loop_
_entity.id
_entity.type
_entity.pdbx_description
1 polymer ?
#
loop_
_entity_poly.entity_id
_entity_poly.type
_entity_poly.pdbx_seq_one_letter_code
_entity_poly.pdbx_strand_id
1 'polypeptide(L)' 'MAIAQEARNAAVNNIDETSHRHQGKLSWLWVMAYALVVFFMIHAPRSGEAFKELIDERKAPDIAWLSQA' A
#
# COMPACT_ATOMS: atom_id res chain seq x y z
N MET A 1 9.77 -10.47 2.36
CA MET A 1 10.94 -9.63 2.68
C MET A 1 10.74 -9.02 4.06
N ALA A 2 11.81 -8.89 4.86
CA ALA A 2 11.72 -8.48 6.26
C ALA A 2 11.09 -7.08 6.46
N ILE A 3 11.46 -6.09 5.63
CA ILE A 3 10.96 -4.71 5.76
C ILE A 3 9.46 -4.58 5.52
N ALA A 4 8.90 -5.29 4.54
CA ALA A 4 7.46 -5.25 4.26
C ALA A 4 6.65 -5.85 5.43
N GLN A 5 7.15 -6.93 6.04
CA GLN A 5 6.50 -7.53 7.21
C GLN A 5 6.60 -6.60 8.43
N GLU A 6 7.76 -5.96 8.62
CA GLU A 6 7.98 -4.99 9.70
C GLU A 6 7.04 -3.79 9.58
N ALA A 7 6.92 -3.21 8.37
CA ALA A 7 5.97 -2.14 8.10
C ALA A 7 4.52 -2.57 8.43
N ARG A 8 4.10 -3.75 7.96
CA ARG A 8 2.73 -4.26 8.18
C ARG A 8 2.41 -4.61 9.64
N ASN A 9 3.43 -4.96 10.43
CA ASN A 9 3.28 -5.28 11.84
C ASN A 9 3.27 -4.04 12.75
N ALA A 10 3.62 -2.86 12.22
CA ALA A 10 3.60 -1.62 13.00
C ALA A 10 2.18 -1.27 13.44
N ALA A 11 2.02 -0.82 14.68
CA ALA A 11 0.73 -0.47 15.26
C ALA A 11 0.05 0.72 14.55
N VAL A 12 0.86 1.64 14.01
CA VAL A 12 0.40 2.81 13.25
C VAL A 12 1.29 2.97 12.04
N ASN A 13 0.65 3.12 10.88
CA ASN A 13 1.32 3.38 9.60
C ASN A 13 0.70 4.62 8.94
N ASN A 14 1.56 5.43 8.33
CA ASN A 14 1.16 6.41 7.33
C ASN A 14 1.02 5.70 5.98
N ILE A 15 -0.14 5.85 5.35
CA ILE A 15 -0.40 5.40 3.98
C ILE A 15 -0.49 6.64 3.09
N ASP A 16 0.27 6.63 2.01
CA ASP A 16 0.20 7.69 1.00
C ASP A 16 0.13 7.10 -0.41
N GLU A 17 -0.57 7.82 -1.29
CA GLU A 17 -0.69 7.50 -2.70
C GLU A 17 -0.33 8.73 -3.54
N THR A 18 0.84 8.67 -4.18
CA THR A 18 1.37 9.79 -4.97
C THR A 18 1.44 9.40 -6.46
N SER A 19 0.76 10.19 -7.30
CA SER A 19 0.85 10.04 -8.76
C SER A 19 2.19 10.56 -9.27
N HIS A 20 2.81 9.85 -10.22
CA HIS A 20 4.00 10.31 -10.93
C HIS A 20 3.92 9.91 -12.41
N ARG A 21 4.52 10.70 -13.29
CA ARG A 21 4.68 10.32 -14.69
C ARG A 21 6.00 9.60 -14.87
N HIS A 22 5.94 8.36 -15.33
CA HIS A 22 7.11 7.58 -15.71
C HIS A 22 7.03 7.23 -17.19
N GLN A 23 8.02 7.65 -17.98
CA GLN A 23 8.09 7.42 -19.43
C GLN A 23 6.81 7.83 -20.18
N GLY A 24 6.24 8.98 -19.82
CA GLY A 24 5.02 9.51 -20.46
C GLY A 24 3.72 8.85 -20.03
N LYS A 25 3.76 7.82 -19.19
CA LYS A 25 2.58 7.14 -18.62
C LYS A 25 2.37 7.57 -17.18
N LEU A 26 1.10 7.73 -16.77
CA LEU A 26 0.76 7.97 -15.37
C LEU A 26 0.96 6.67 -14.59
N SER A 27 1.56 6.76 -13.41
CA SER A 27 1.79 5.66 -12.48
C SER A 27 1.62 6.16 -11.05
N TRP A 28 1.45 5.23 -10.13
CA TRP A 28 1.08 5.51 -8.75
C TRP A 28 2.07 4.83 -7.82
N LEU A 29 2.69 5.64 -6.97
CA LEU A 29 3.53 5.20 -5.88
C LEU A 29 2.65 5.05 -4.65
N TRP A 30 2.62 3.83 -4.11
CA TRP A 30 1.94 3.50 -2.86
C TRP A 30 2.97 3.34 -1.77
N VAL A 31 2.82 4.07 -0.67
CA VAL A 31 3.76 4.07 0.45
C VAL A 31 3.04 3.61 1.72
N MET A 32 3.69 2.69 2.44
CA MET A 32 3.41 2.37 3.84
C MET A 32 4.66 2.71 4.63
N ALA A 33 4.56 3.70 5.52
CA ALA A 33 5.69 4.16 6.31
C ALA A 33 5.31 4.28 7.79
N TYR A 34 6.23 3.93 8.67
CA TYR A 34 6.19 4.35 10.07
C TYR A 34 7.55 4.93 10.47
N ALA A 35 7.71 5.30 11.74
CA ALA A 35 8.90 5.99 12.24
C ALA A 35 10.26 5.33 11.88
N LEU A 36 10.30 4.01 11.66
CA LEU A 36 11.57 3.29 11.42
C LEU A 36 11.75 2.79 9.99
N VAL A 37 10.66 2.45 9.28
CA VAL A 37 10.78 1.84 7.94
C VAL A 37 9.76 2.40 6.96
N VAL A 38 10.14 2.31 5.69
CA VAL A 38 9.29 2.65 4.55
C VAL A 38 9.25 1.45 3.61
N PHE A 39 8.05 1.02 3.26
CA PHE A 39 7.78 0.02 2.24
C PHE A 39 6.92 0.67 1.15
N PHE A 40 7.23 0.40 -0.12
CA PHE A 40 6.50 1.01 -1.23
C PHE A 40 6.35 0.08 -2.43
N MET A 41 5.36 0.37 -3.26
CA MET A 41 5.08 -0.33 -4.51
C MET A 41 4.71 0.67 -5.60
N ILE A 42 4.99 0.35 -6.86
CA ILE A 42 4.62 1.18 -8.01
C ILE A 42 3.61 0.40 -8.85
N HIS A 43 2.44 1.00 -9.09
CA HIS A 43 1.39 0.44 -9.95
C HIS A 43 1.11 1.39 -11.12
N ALA A 44 0.86 0.84 -12.31
CA ALA A 44 0.47 1.64 -13.46
C ALA A 44 -0.97 2.19 -13.29
N PRO A 45 -1.99 1.38 -12.95
CA PRO A 45 -3.30 1.91 -12.58
C PRO A 45 -3.38 2.25 -11.08
N ARG A 46 -4.15 3.30 -10.73
CA ARG A 46 -4.68 3.47 -9.37
C ARG A 46 -5.80 2.46 -9.18
N SER A 47 -5.69 1.60 -8.19
CA SER A 47 -6.73 0.61 -7.93
C SER A 47 -6.78 0.22 -6.44
N GLY A 48 -7.94 -0.25 -5.99
CA GLY A 48 -8.11 -0.74 -4.62
C GLY A 48 -7.25 -1.98 -4.39
N GLU A 49 -7.05 -2.83 -5.40
CA GLU A 49 -6.21 -4.03 -5.33
C GLU A 49 -4.75 -3.70 -5.02
N ALA A 50 -4.23 -2.58 -5.54
CA ALA A 50 -2.88 -2.10 -5.20
C ALA A 50 -2.76 -1.77 -3.71
N PHE A 51 -3.79 -1.14 -3.13
CA PHE A 51 -3.85 -0.89 -1.69
C PHE A 51 -3.94 -2.20 -0.88
N LYS A 52 -4.79 -3.14 -1.31
CA LYS A 52 -4.93 -4.46 -0.66
C LYS A 52 -3.63 -5.26 -0.67
N GLU A 53 -2.86 -5.17 -1.77
CA GLU A 53 -1.54 -5.77 -1.87
C GLU A 53 -0.52 -5.08 -0.94
N LEU A 54 -0.61 -3.76 -0.77
CA LEU A 54 0.27 -2.98 0.12
C LEU A 54 0.13 -3.49 1.56
N ILE A 55 -1.11 -3.62 2.03
CA ILE A 55 -1.45 -4.04 3.40
C ILE A 55 -1.47 -5.56 3.59
N ASP A 56 -1.29 -6.34 2.51
CA ASP A 56 -1.40 -7.81 2.48
C ASP A 56 -2.75 -8.34 2.99
N GLU A 57 -3.85 -7.70 2.55
CA GLU A 57 -5.22 -8.06 2.96
C GLU A 57 -5.60 -9.51 2.61
N ARG A 58 -4.86 -10.19 1.73
CA ARG A 58 -5.04 -11.63 1.43
C ARG A 58 -4.97 -12.54 2.66
N LYS A 59 -4.45 -12.06 3.79
CA LYS A 59 -4.41 -12.76 5.08
C LYS A 59 -5.40 -12.23 6.13
N ALA A 60 -6.12 -11.15 5.86
CA ALA A 60 -7.12 -10.64 6.77
C ALA A 60 -8.42 -11.46 6.61
N PRO A 61 -9.06 -11.94 7.71
CA PRO A 61 -10.38 -12.54 7.61
C PRO A 61 -11.35 -11.50 7.05
N ASP A 62 -12.22 -11.89 6.12
CA ASP A 62 -13.18 -11.03 5.41
C ASP A 62 -13.65 -9.83 6.26
N ILE A 63 -13.08 -8.65 5.99
CA ILE A 63 -13.43 -7.42 6.71
C ILE A 63 -14.52 -6.70 5.93
N ALA A 64 -15.76 -7.11 6.20
CA ALA A 64 -16.99 -6.66 5.54
C ALA A 64 -17.28 -5.14 5.62
N TRP A 65 -16.45 -4.35 6.31
CA TRP A 65 -16.59 -2.90 6.43
C TRP A 65 -15.72 -2.09 5.44
N LEU A 66 -14.80 -2.73 4.70
CA LEU A 66 -13.99 -2.06 3.66
C LEU A 66 -14.66 -2.03 2.27
N SER A 67 -15.80 -2.70 2.09
CA SER A 67 -16.59 -2.68 0.85
C SER A 67 -17.57 -1.51 0.73
N GLN A 68 -17.59 -0.60 1.71
CA GLN A 68 -18.53 0.53 1.79
C GLN A 68 -17.84 1.90 1.76
N ALA A 69 -16.54 1.97 1.44
CA ALA A 69 -15.77 3.21 1.32
C ALA A 69 -15.40 3.49 -0.14
#